data_AF-A0AAD0T6P1-F1
#
_entry.id   AF-A0AAD0T6P1-F1
#
_cell.length_a   1.000
_cell.length_b   1.000
_cell.length_c   1.000
_cell.angle_alpha   90.00
_cell.angle_beta   90.00
_cell.angle_gamma   90.00
#
_symmetry.space_group_name_H-M   'P 1'
#
loop_
_entity.id
_entity.type
_entity.pdbx_description
1 polymer ?
#
loop_
_entity_poly.entity_id
_entity_poly.type
_entity_poly.pdbx_seq_one_letter_code
_entity_poly.pdbx_strand_id
1 'polypeptide(L)'
;MIDINEQFQAVIKDLQSGKRPNCSYSKQDIKVFKDEFIRLNDKRDWQALIPLLCILDNTITLDHDLYPQIIHAIKECDDNEVLVLILGVARKQIIDEHHKRGERLPFDFLEVLEGLIGHSNPEVFEWNLRLIEGLGSQSIFFKEAILKAKPGFFARFNQHKKACTEIIELLERRWG
;
A
#
# COMPACT_ATOMS: atom_id res chain seq x y z
N MET A 1 5.47 -16.32 -21.86
CA MET A 1 5.77 -15.34 -20.80
C MET A 1 4.52 -14.50 -20.66
N ILE A 2 4.06 -14.22 -19.44
CA ILE A 2 2.85 -13.43 -19.24
C ILE A 2 3.06 -12.00 -19.75
N ASP A 3 2.05 -11.44 -20.41
CA ASP A 3 2.06 -10.04 -20.87
C ASP A 3 1.32 -9.16 -19.86
N ILE A 4 2.02 -8.21 -19.26
CA ILE A 4 1.48 -7.33 -18.21
C ILE A 4 0.35 -6.45 -18.74
N ASN A 5 0.44 -5.95 -19.97
CA ASN A 5 -0.60 -5.10 -20.55
C ASN A 5 -1.87 -5.91 -20.82
N GLU A 6 -1.75 -7.13 -21.34
CA GLU A 6 -2.92 -8.01 -21.53
C GLU A 6 -3.60 -8.34 -20.19
N GLN A 7 -2.82 -8.64 -19.15
CA GLN A 7 -3.36 -8.89 -17.81
C GLN A 7 -4.04 -7.66 -17.22
N PHE A 8 -3.42 -6.49 -17.38
CA PHE A 8 -3.99 -5.23 -16.92
C PHE A 8 -5.33 -4.95 -17.61
N GLN A 9 -5.41 -5.10 -18.93
CA GLN A 9 -6.67 -4.91 -19.65
C GLN A 9 -7.75 -5.92 -19.23
N ALA A 10 -7.38 -7.16 -18.93
CA ALA A 10 -8.31 -8.16 -18.39
C ALA A 10 -8.86 -7.73 -17.02
N VAL A 11 -7.99 -7.27 -16.12
CA VAL A 11 -8.37 -6.74 -14.79
C VAL A 11 -9.33 -5.55 -14.93
N ILE A 12 -9.00 -4.58 -15.80
CA ILE A 12 -9.84 -3.40 -16.04
C ILE A 12 -11.22 -3.80 -16.58
N LYS A 13 -11.28 -4.74 -17.52
CA LYS A 13 -12.55 -5.23 -18.08
C LYS A 13 -13.44 -5.85 -17.00
N ASP A 14 -12.87 -6.65 -16.12
CA ASP A 14 -13.63 -7.26 -15.02
C ASP A 14 -14.17 -6.19 -14.06
N LEU A 15 -13.32 -5.23 -13.65
CA LEU A 15 -13.71 -4.12 -12.78
C LEU A 15 -14.83 -3.27 -13.38
N GLN A 16 -14.74 -2.93 -14.67
CA GLN A 16 -15.78 -2.18 -15.40
C GLN A 16 -17.11 -2.94 -15.47
N SER A 17 -17.06 -4.28 -15.43
CA SER A 17 -18.26 -5.12 -15.39
C SER A 17 -18.81 -5.34 -13.96
N GLY A 18 -18.22 -4.69 -12.95
CA GLY A 18 -18.60 -4.86 -11.54
C GLY A 18 -18.13 -6.19 -10.94
N LYS A 19 -17.21 -6.90 -11.61
CA LYS A 19 -16.66 -8.18 -11.13
C LYS A 19 -15.36 -7.94 -10.38
N ARG A 20 -15.13 -8.77 -9.36
CA ARG A 20 -13.81 -8.87 -8.70
C ARG A 20 -12.91 -9.78 -9.53
N PRO A 21 -11.75 -9.31 -10.04
CA PRO A 21 -10.91 -10.09 -10.95
C PRO A 21 -10.33 -11.37 -10.32
N ASN A 22 -9.90 -11.30 -9.04
CA ASN A 22 -9.35 -12.43 -8.28
C ASN A 22 -8.28 -13.24 -9.05
N CYS A 23 -7.42 -12.56 -9.80
CA CYS A 23 -6.47 -13.20 -10.69
C CYS A 23 -5.49 -14.10 -9.93
N SER A 24 -5.15 -15.27 -10.46
CA SER A 24 -4.16 -16.18 -9.87
C SER A 24 -2.99 -16.35 -10.82
N TYR A 25 -1.79 -16.27 -10.28
CA TYR A 25 -0.53 -16.25 -11.02
C TYR A 25 0.41 -17.34 -10.53
N SER A 26 1.15 -17.94 -11.46
CA SER A 26 2.19 -18.91 -11.17
C SER A 26 3.46 -18.22 -10.65
N LYS A 27 4.39 -18.99 -10.07
CA LYS A 27 5.71 -18.47 -9.67
C LYS A 27 6.50 -17.86 -10.83
N GLN A 28 6.34 -18.39 -12.04
CA GLN A 28 6.99 -17.84 -13.23
C GLN A 28 6.40 -16.49 -13.64
N ASP A 29 5.10 -16.29 -13.43
CA ASP A 29 4.44 -15.01 -13.69
C ASP A 29 4.86 -13.96 -12.66
N ILE A 30 4.93 -14.35 -11.38
CA ILE A 30 5.45 -13.47 -10.31
C ILE A 30 6.89 -13.04 -10.60
N LYS A 31 7.72 -13.93 -11.16
CA LYS A 31 9.08 -13.54 -11.58
C LYS A 31 9.07 -12.44 -12.64
N VAL A 32 8.18 -12.54 -13.65
CA VAL A 32 8.02 -11.49 -14.67
C VAL A 32 7.58 -10.17 -14.03
N PHE A 33 6.64 -10.22 -13.10
CA PHE A 33 6.18 -9.05 -12.35
C PHE A 33 7.29 -8.41 -11.54
N LYS A 34 8.08 -9.22 -10.82
CA LYS A 34 9.23 -8.76 -10.04
C LYS A 34 10.28 -8.09 -10.92
N ASP A 35 10.65 -8.72 -12.03
CA ASP A 35 11.66 -8.21 -12.96
C ASP A 35 11.21 -6.86 -13.55
N GLU A 36 9.94 -6.72 -13.91
CA GLU A 36 9.39 -5.46 -14.39
C GLU A 36 9.32 -4.39 -13.29
N PHE A 37 8.92 -4.76 -12.07
CA PHE A 37 8.88 -3.85 -10.93
C PHE A 37 10.29 -3.30 -10.64
N ILE A 38 11.31 -4.16 -10.59
CA ILE A 38 12.71 -3.76 -10.41
C ILE A 38 13.10 -2.76 -11.51
N ARG A 39 12.85 -3.10 -12.78
CA ARG A 39 13.19 -2.26 -13.92
C ARG A 39 12.53 -0.88 -13.86
N LEU A 40 11.29 -0.80 -13.38
CA LEU A 40 10.53 0.44 -13.27
C LEU A 40 10.97 1.28 -12.06
N ASN A 41 11.24 0.65 -10.92
CA ASN A 41 11.83 1.29 -9.74
C ASN A 41 13.20 1.90 -10.04
N ASP A 42 14.10 1.15 -10.70
CA ASP A 42 15.45 1.61 -11.06
C ASP A 42 15.41 2.85 -11.97
N LYS A 43 14.39 2.93 -12.84
CA LYS A 43 14.15 4.07 -13.73
C LYS A 43 13.34 5.19 -13.08
N ARG A 44 12.76 4.97 -11.90
CA ARG A 44 11.79 5.85 -11.24
C ARG A 44 10.62 6.21 -12.15
N ASP A 45 10.17 5.25 -12.96
CA ASP A 45 9.05 5.41 -13.89
C ASP A 45 7.74 5.03 -13.20
N TRP A 46 7.31 5.88 -12.27
CA TRP A 46 6.21 5.60 -11.35
C TRP A 46 4.87 5.42 -12.08
N GLN A 47 4.62 6.21 -13.13
CA GLN A 47 3.39 6.10 -13.91
C GLN A 47 3.30 4.77 -14.65
N ALA A 48 4.44 4.26 -15.16
CA ALA A 48 4.48 2.95 -15.78
C ALA A 48 4.32 1.78 -14.79
N LEU A 49 4.37 2.00 -13.47
CA LEU A 49 4.02 0.97 -12.47
C LEU A 49 2.51 0.72 -12.38
N ILE A 50 1.66 1.67 -12.75
CA ILE A 50 0.20 1.60 -12.53
C ILE A 50 -0.41 0.28 -13.05
N PRO A 51 -0.10 -0.21 -14.27
CA PRO A 51 -0.61 -1.50 -14.74
C PRO A 51 -0.27 -2.66 -13.81
N LEU A 52 0.99 -2.69 -13.34
CA LEU A 52 1.47 -3.73 -12.45
C LEU A 52 0.83 -3.63 -11.06
N LEU A 53 0.72 -2.42 -10.51
CA LEU A 53 0.07 -2.18 -9.22
C LEU A 53 -1.41 -2.60 -9.26
N CYS A 54 -2.11 -2.29 -10.34
CA CYS A 54 -3.50 -2.69 -10.53
C CYS A 54 -3.67 -4.22 -10.53
N ILE A 55 -2.77 -4.94 -11.20
CA ILE A 55 -2.75 -6.41 -11.19
C ILE A 55 -2.49 -6.94 -9.76
N LEU A 56 -1.48 -6.41 -9.07
CA LEU A 56 -1.09 -6.86 -7.73
C LEU A 56 -2.14 -6.54 -6.66
N ASP A 57 -2.92 -5.47 -6.83
CA ASP A 57 -4.04 -5.15 -5.95
C ASP A 57 -5.24 -6.10 -6.18
N ASN A 58 -5.36 -6.68 -7.37
CA ASN A 58 -6.51 -7.52 -7.76
C ASN A 58 -6.21 -9.03 -7.83
N THR A 59 -4.97 -9.45 -7.59
CA THR A 59 -4.58 -10.87 -7.55
C THR A 59 -4.89 -11.56 -6.21
N ILE A 60 -5.16 -12.85 -6.18
CA ILE A 60 -5.19 -13.65 -4.94
C ILE A 60 -3.82 -14.30 -4.62
N THR A 61 -2.87 -14.23 -5.54
CA THR A 61 -1.50 -14.72 -5.34
C THR A 61 -0.73 -13.71 -4.50
N LEU A 62 -0.21 -14.19 -3.36
CA LEU A 62 0.63 -13.42 -2.45
C LEU A 62 2.06 -13.99 -2.53
N ASP A 63 3.05 -13.10 -2.65
CA ASP A 63 4.44 -13.51 -2.77
C ASP A 63 5.43 -12.53 -2.15
N HIS A 64 6.13 -12.99 -1.11
CA HIS A 64 7.23 -12.28 -0.46
C HIS A 64 8.37 -11.84 -1.39
N ASP A 65 8.51 -12.46 -2.57
CA ASP A 65 9.49 -12.05 -3.58
C ASP A 65 9.30 -10.62 -4.09
N LEU A 66 8.11 -10.04 -3.90
CA LEU A 66 7.76 -8.67 -4.31
C LEU A 66 7.98 -7.62 -3.20
N TYR A 67 8.18 -8.04 -1.94
CA TYR A 67 8.23 -7.11 -0.81
C TYR A 67 9.32 -6.06 -0.93
N PRO A 68 10.59 -6.40 -1.29
CA PRO A 68 11.64 -5.40 -1.37
C PRO A 68 11.31 -4.27 -2.36
N GLN A 69 10.62 -4.61 -3.45
CA GLN A 69 10.25 -3.71 -4.54
C GLN A 69 9.09 -2.80 -4.11
N ILE A 70 8.13 -3.35 -3.37
CA ILE A 70 7.03 -2.57 -2.77
C ILE A 70 7.60 -1.59 -1.73
N ILE A 71 8.44 -2.07 -0.80
CA ILE A 71 9.07 -1.24 0.24
C ILE A 71 9.92 -0.13 -0.38
N HIS A 72 10.72 -0.46 -1.41
CA HIS A 72 11.49 0.53 -2.16
C HIS A 72 10.58 1.58 -2.82
N ALA A 73 9.48 1.16 -3.45
CA ALA A 73 8.56 2.09 -4.08
C ALA A 73 7.86 3.01 -3.07
N ILE A 74 7.47 2.51 -1.88
CA ILE A 74 6.92 3.36 -0.79
C ILE A 74 7.92 4.43 -0.39
N LYS A 75 9.21 4.07 -0.32
CA LYS A 75 10.27 4.97 0.15
C LYS A 75 10.65 6.05 -0.86
N GLU A 76 10.66 5.71 -2.15
CA GLU A 76 11.26 6.56 -3.19
C GLU A 76 10.24 7.23 -4.12
N CYS A 77 8.97 6.80 -4.14
CA CYS A 77 7.93 7.38 -5.00
C CYS A 77 7.60 8.81 -4.58
N ASP A 78 7.73 9.75 -5.51
CA ASP A 78 7.39 11.17 -5.35
C ASP A 78 6.05 11.56 -5.98
N ASP A 79 5.40 10.62 -6.67
CA ASP A 79 4.05 10.77 -7.20
C ASP A 79 3.02 10.32 -6.16
N ASN A 80 2.19 11.26 -5.70
CA ASN A 80 1.19 11.00 -4.66
C ASN A 80 0.12 10.00 -5.08
N GLU A 81 -0.33 10.04 -6.34
CA GLU A 81 -1.41 9.17 -6.83
C GLU A 81 -0.88 7.74 -6.94
N VAL A 82 0.33 7.57 -7.48
CA VAL A 82 0.99 6.26 -7.54
C VAL A 82 1.31 5.74 -6.15
N LEU A 83 1.76 6.59 -5.22
CA LEU A 83 2.04 6.19 -3.84
C LEU A 83 0.80 5.63 -3.13
N VAL A 84 -0.37 6.23 -3.34
CA VAL A 84 -1.65 5.68 -2.83
C VAL A 84 -1.91 4.26 -3.36
N LEU A 85 -1.65 4.02 -4.64
CA LEU A 85 -1.79 2.68 -5.24
C LEU A 85 -0.76 1.69 -4.66
N ILE A 86 0.48 2.13 -4.45
CA ILE A 86 1.53 1.32 -3.80
C ILE A 86 1.09 0.93 -2.38
N LEU A 87 0.52 1.85 -1.61
CA LEU A 87 0.00 1.57 -0.27
C LEU A 87 -1.16 0.54 -0.33
N GLY A 88 -2.04 0.63 -1.33
CA GLY A 88 -3.07 -0.38 -1.60
C GLY A 88 -2.48 -1.77 -1.82
N VAL A 89 -1.49 -1.87 -2.70
CA VAL A 89 -0.75 -3.13 -2.98
C VAL A 89 -0.05 -3.64 -1.72
N ALA A 90 0.59 -2.77 -0.94
CA ALA A 90 1.31 -3.15 0.29
C ALA A 90 0.37 -3.75 1.35
N ARG A 91 -0.84 -3.21 1.50
CA ARG A 91 -1.87 -3.82 2.37
C ARG A 91 -2.11 -5.28 2.01
N LYS A 92 -2.28 -5.57 0.72
CA LYS A 92 -2.63 -6.91 0.27
C LYS A 92 -1.44 -7.85 0.26
N GLN A 93 -0.34 -7.43 -0.36
CA GLN A 93 0.83 -8.26 -0.57
C GLN A 93 1.59 -8.46 0.74
N ILE A 94 1.78 -7.42 1.55
CA ILE A 94 2.59 -7.51 2.77
C ILE A 94 1.70 -7.79 3.98
N ILE A 95 0.72 -6.93 4.28
CA ILE A 95 -0.03 -7.02 5.54
C ILE A 95 -0.92 -8.28 5.58
N ASP A 96 -1.76 -8.49 4.56
CA ASP A 96 -2.66 -9.65 4.55
C ASP A 96 -1.89 -10.99 4.49
N GLU A 97 -0.73 -11.05 3.82
CA GLU A 97 0.09 -12.27 3.81
C GLU A 97 0.65 -12.59 5.22
N HIS A 98 1.24 -11.61 5.90
CA HIS A 98 1.78 -11.83 7.25
C HIS A 98 0.68 -12.18 8.25
N HIS A 99 -0.49 -11.54 8.15
CA HIS A 99 -1.64 -11.91 8.99
C HIS A 99 -2.12 -13.34 8.73
N LYS A 100 -2.18 -13.78 7.46
CA LYS A 100 -2.53 -15.17 7.12
C LYS A 100 -1.53 -16.17 7.71
N ARG A 101 -0.25 -15.78 7.83
CA ARG A 101 0.81 -16.62 8.40
C ARG A 101 0.95 -16.50 9.92
N GLY A 102 0.30 -15.52 10.55
CA GLY A 102 0.49 -15.21 11.98
C GLY A 102 1.88 -14.64 12.28
N GLU A 103 2.53 -14.04 11.28
CA GLU A 103 3.89 -13.50 11.37
C GLU A 103 3.87 -12.00 11.69
N ARG A 104 4.95 -11.53 12.32
CA ARG A 104 5.17 -10.08 12.50
C ARG A 104 5.58 -9.45 11.18
N LEU A 105 5.29 -8.15 11.06
CA LEU A 105 5.70 -7.43 9.86
C LEU A 105 7.21 -7.16 9.85
N PRO A 106 7.83 -7.09 8.66
CA PRO A 106 9.23 -6.73 8.51
C PRO A 106 9.48 -5.33 9.09
N PHE A 107 10.61 -5.15 9.76
CA PHE A 107 10.94 -3.87 10.42
C PHE A 107 11.16 -2.74 9.41
N ASP A 108 11.83 -3.03 8.29
CA ASP A 108 12.01 -2.10 7.17
C ASP A 108 10.67 -1.61 6.60
N PHE A 109 9.66 -2.47 6.55
CA PHE A 109 8.30 -2.07 6.18
C PHE A 109 7.70 -1.09 7.20
N LEU A 110 7.90 -1.32 8.50
CA LEU A 110 7.42 -0.40 9.54
C LEU A 110 8.11 0.97 9.45
N GLU A 111 9.42 1.00 9.21
CA GLU A 111 10.19 2.25 9.06
C GLU A 111 9.70 3.10 7.87
N VAL A 112 9.41 2.48 6.72
CA VAL A 112 8.91 3.24 5.56
C VAL A 112 7.51 3.79 5.79
N LEU A 113 6.64 3.08 6.54
CA LEU A 113 5.33 3.62 6.92
C LEU A 113 5.46 4.78 7.92
N GLU A 114 6.42 4.70 8.85
CA GLU A 114 6.67 5.80 9.81
C GLU A 114 7.11 7.08 9.07
N GLY A 115 7.95 6.94 8.04
CA GLY A 115 8.38 8.05 7.20
C GLY A 115 7.24 8.78 6.46
N LEU A 116 6.08 8.14 6.29
CA LEU A 116 4.88 8.73 5.67
C LEU A 116 3.91 9.35 6.69
N ILE A 117 4.22 9.35 7.98
CA ILE A 117 3.36 9.97 9.00
C ILE A 117 3.47 11.49 8.89
N GLY A 118 2.32 12.16 8.77
CA GLY A 118 2.26 13.61 8.57
C GLY A 118 2.63 14.04 7.15
N HIS A 119 2.54 13.14 6.17
CA HIS A 119 2.78 13.44 4.77
C HIS A 119 2.00 14.68 4.30
N SER A 120 2.64 15.50 3.45
CA SER A 120 2.09 16.80 3.02
C SER A 120 0.79 16.66 2.22
N ASN A 121 0.69 15.60 1.41
CA ASN A 121 -0.55 15.18 0.77
C ASN A 121 -1.46 14.44 1.77
N PRO A 122 -2.67 14.98 2.07
CA PRO A 122 -3.59 14.38 3.03
C PRO A 122 -4.10 12.99 2.67
N GLU A 123 -4.25 12.69 1.37
CA GLU A 123 -4.70 11.38 0.91
C GLU A 123 -3.64 10.32 1.19
N VAL A 124 -2.36 10.60 0.87
CA VAL A 124 -1.24 9.71 1.21
C VAL A 124 -1.20 9.46 2.72
N PHE A 125 -1.36 10.50 3.55
CA PHE A 125 -1.36 10.33 5.00
C PHE A 125 -2.56 9.49 5.47
N GLU A 126 -3.75 9.71 4.92
CA GLU A 126 -4.93 8.89 5.22
C GLU A 126 -4.69 7.42 4.88
N TRP A 127 -4.20 7.13 3.68
CA TRP A 127 -3.95 5.76 3.24
C TRP A 127 -2.88 5.09 4.10
N ASN A 128 -1.83 5.80 4.46
CA ASN A 128 -0.82 5.30 5.40
C ASN A 128 -1.45 4.99 6.78
N LEU A 129 -2.29 5.87 7.32
CA LEU A 129 -3.00 5.63 8.58
C LEU A 129 -3.94 4.42 8.50
N ARG A 130 -4.61 4.20 7.36
CA ARG A 130 -5.45 3.00 7.14
C ARG A 130 -4.61 1.72 7.16
N LEU A 131 -3.42 1.75 6.57
CA LEU A 131 -2.48 0.62 6.64
C LEU A 131 -2.03 0.37 8.10
N ILE A 132 -1.62 1.43 8.81
CA ILE A 132 -1.18 1.36 10.20
C ILE A 132 -2.30 0.83 11.11
N GLU A 133 -3.55 1.26 10.91
CA GLU A 133 -4.72 0.73 11.61
C GLU A 133 -4.90 -0.78 11.37
N GLY A 134 -4.68 -1.21 10.13
CA GLY A 134 -4.74 -2.62 9.74
C GLY A 134 -3.75 -3.51 10.47
N LEU A 135 -2.65 -2.98 11.02
CA LEU A 135 -1.60 -3.75 11.69
C LEU A 135 -2.00 -4.32 13.07
N GLY A 136 -3.20 -3.99 13.56
CA GLY A 136 -3.67 -4.45 14.85
C GLY A 136 -2.80 -3.93 16.00
N SER A 137 -2.24 -4.84 16.82
CA SER A 137 -1.41 -4.48 17.97
C SER A 137 -0.06 -3.88 17.59
N GLN A 138 0.49 -4.21 16.41
CA GLN A 138 1.77 -3.64 15.94
C GLN A 138 1.66 -2.15 15.61
N SER A 139 0.45 -1.61 15.46
CA SER A 139 0.21 -0.17 15.27
C SER A 139 0.77 0.70 16.40
N ILE A 140 0.97 0.14 17.59
CA ILE A 140 1.52 0.88 18.74
C ILE A 140 2.94 1.40 18.50
N PHE A 141 3.69 0.78 17.58
CA PHE A 141 4.99 1.26 17.13
C PHE A 141 4.94 2.73 16.70
N PHE A 142 3.84 3.14 16.06
CA PHE A 142 3.67 4.48 15.48
C PHE A 142 3.05 5.50 16.44
N LYS A 143 2.74 5.13 17.69
CA LYS A 143 1.94 5.95 18.63
C LYS A 143 2.49 7.37 18.75
N GLU A 144 3.79 7.53 19.02
CA GLU A 144 4.38 8.84 19.21
C GLU A 144 4.35 9.71 17.94
N ALA A 145 4.73 9.12 16.79
CA ALA A 145 4.77 9.84 15.52
C ALA A 145 3.36 10.30 15.11
N ILE A 146 2.35 9.43 15.24
CA ILE A 146 0.96 9.73 14.88
C ILE A 146 0.39 10.85 15.75
N LEU A 147 0.62 10.81 17.07
CA LEU A 147 0.09 11.83 17.98
C LEU A 147 0.71 13.21 17.69
N LYS A 148 1.98 13.26 17.30
CA LYS A 148 2.66 14.49 16.87
C LYS A 148 2.12 15.02 15.53
N ALA A 149 1.71 14.12 14.62
CA ALA A 149 1.23 14.46 13.29
C ALA A 149 -0.30 14.69 13.20
N LYS A 150 -1.02 14.69 14.34
CA LYS A 150 -2.47 14.83 14.37
C LYS A 150 -2.91 16.13 13.67
N PRO A 151 -3.82 16.06 12.67
CA PRO A 151 -4.32 17.26 12.01
C PRO A 151 -4.96 18.23 13.01
N GLY A 152 -4.69 19.53 12.85
CA GLY A 152 -5.25 20.57 13.71
C GLY A 152 -6.77 20.75 13.55
N PHE A 153 -7.38 21.56 14.43
CA PHE A 153 -8.84 21.75 14.56
C PHE A 153 -9.58 22.10 13.26
N PHE A 154 -8.92 22.75 12.29
CA PHE A 154 -9.48 23.09 10.99
C PHE A 154 -9.50 21.93 9.96
N ALA A 155 -9.14 20.70 10.36
CA ALA A 155 -9.15 19.51 9.51
C ALA A 155 -10.53 19.15 8.90
N ARG A 156 -11.62 19.70 9.45
CA ARG A 156 -13.00 19.40 9.03
C ARG A 156 -13.36 19.84 7.61
N PHE A 157 -12.58 20.74 6.99
CA PHE A 157 -12.83 21.25 5.64
C PHE A 157 -12.17 20.42 4.52
N ASN A 158 -11.37 19.42 4.87
CA ASN A 158 -10.77 18.49 3.91
C ASN A 158 -11.14 17.06 4.30
N GLN A 159 -11.76 16.30 3.37
CA GLN A 159 -12.27 14.96 3.65
C GLN A 159 -11.18 14.01 4.14
N HIS A 160 -9.99 14.04 3.53
CA HIS A 160 -8.86 13.20 3.94
C HIS A 160 -8.32 13.58 5.32
N LYS A 161 -8.19 14.88 5.62
CA LYS A 161 -7.77 15.32 6.96
C LYS A 161 -8.78 14.93 8.03
N LYS A 162 -10.08 15.00 7.72
CA LYS A 162 -11.14 14.49 8.60
C LYS A 162 -11.01 12.99 8.83
N ALA A 163 -10.82 12.20 7.77
CA ALA A 163 -10.60 10.77 7.87
C ALA A 163 -9.35 10.43 8.68
N CYS A 164 -8.26 11.18 8.51
CA CYS A 164 -7.05 11.05 9.33
C CYS A 164 -7.39 11.23 10.82
N THR A 165 -8.12 12.29 11.20
CA THR A 165 -8.54 12.51 12.59
C THR A 165 -9.36 11.33 13.12
N GLU A 166 -10.34 10.83 12.36
CA GLU A 166 -11.19 9.70 12.78
C GLU A 166 -10.38 8.40 12.99
N ILE A 167 -9.40 8.13 12.11
CA ILE A 167 -8.52 6.96 12.24
C ILE A 167 -7.60 7.11 13.46
N ILE A 168 -7.02 8.30 13.67
CA ILE A 168 -6.17 8.57 14.83
C ILE A 168 -6.96 8.39 16.14
N GLU A 169 -8.19 8.87 16.21
CA GLU A 169 -9.06 8.67 17.39
C GLU A 169 -9.41 7.20 17.63
N LEU A 170 -9.51 6.39 16.56
CA LEU A 170 -9.68 4.94 16.69
C LEU A 170 -8.41 4.26 17.21
N LEU A 171 -7.24 4.67 16.71
CA LEU A 171 -5.93 4.19 17.17
C LEU A 171 -5.67 4.56 18.64
N GLU A 172 -5.96 5.79 19.04
CA GLU A 172 -5.87 6.27 20.43
C GLU A 172 -6.68 5.38 21.38
N ARG A 173 -7.93 5.05 21.01
CA ARG A 173 -8.77 4.14 21.79
C ARG A 173 -8.21 2.71 21.89
N ARG A 174 -7.50 2.24 20.87
CA ARG A 174 -6.89 0.91 20.85
C ARG A 174 -5.65 0.82 21.73
N TRP A 175 -4.86 1.90 21.82
CA TRP A 175 -3.62 1.91 22.60
C TRP A 175 -3.82 2.14 24.10
N GLY A 176 -4.98 2.66 24.51
CA GLY A 176 -5.22 3.16 25.87
C GLY A 176 -4.34 4.35 26.21
#